data_AF-A0A940M661-F1
#
_entry.id   AF-A0A940M661-F1
#
_cell.length_a   1.000
_cell.length_b   1.000
_cell.length_c   1.000
_cell.angle_alpha   90.00
_cell.angle_beta   90.00
_cell.angle_gamma   90.00
#
_symmetry.space_group_name_H-M   'P 1'
#
loop_
_entity.id
_entity.type
_entity.pdbx_description
1 polymer ?
#
loop_
_entity_poly.entity_id
_entity_poly.type
_entity_poly.pdbx_seq_one_letter_code
_entity_poly.pdbx_strand_id
1 'polypeptide(L)'
;MAATRVLLAWSGGKDAAWALHALRQRDDVEVVGLLTTVTREYARASMQGIRVDVLHAQAAAAGLPLLEASIPAQCDNATYDGAMTRALAEAAARWPGLRTAAFGDLFLADIRAYREQRLAAAGWELLTPLFGSDTAALARRMQADGLRAHLCCVDTQQLDARFAGHAFDGALLDALPPGVDPCGEDGKRYLFLSGGDYVQ
;
A
#
# COMPACT_ATOMS: atom_id res chain seq x y z
N MET A 1 2.76 -27.94 -0.85
CA MET A 1 2.04 -27.35 0.30
C MET A 1 0.98 -26.41 -0.27
N ALA A 2 -0.12 -26.18 0.43
CA ALA A 2 -1.09 -25.17 -0.01
C ALA A 2 -0.47 -23.77 0.09
N ALA A 3 -0.75 -22.88 -0.87
CA ALA A 3 -0.27 -21.51 -0.84
C ALA A 3 -0.81 -20.76 0.39
N THR A 4 0.02 -19.91 0.98
CA THR A 4 -0.37 -19.06 2.11
C THR A 4 -1.31 -17.96 1.63
N ARG A 5 -2.53 -17.93 2.18
CA ARG A 5 -3.50 -16.88 1.85
C ARG A 5 -3.15 -15.59 2.56
N VAL A 6 -3.22 -14.48 1.84
CA VAL A 6 -2.78 -13.17 2.31
C VAL A 6 -3.84 -12.10 2.03
N LEU A 7 -4.06 -11.24 3.03
CA LEU A 7 -4.80 -9.99 2.88
C LEU A 7 -3.82 -8.85 2.68
N LEU A 8 -3.87 -8.14 1.56
CA LEU A 8 -2.94 -7.06 1.28
C LEU A 8 -3.50 -5.71 1.73
N ALA A 9 -2.74 -4.99 2.57
CA ALA A 9 -3.04 -3.60 2.90
C ALA A 9 -2.92 -2.72 1.65
N TRP A 10 -4.01 -2.04 1.29
CA TRP A 10 -4.16 -1.32 0.04
C TRP A 10 -4.32 0.18 0.29
N SER A 11 -3.28 0.93 -0.05
CA SER A 11 -3.30 2.39 -0.03
C SER A 11 -3.70 3.01 -1.35
N GLY A 12 -3.78 2.22 -2.43
CA GLY A 12 -3.94 2.73 -3.81
C GLY A 12 -2.70 3.40 -4.39
N GLY A 13 -1.59 3.41 -3.65
CA GLY A 13 -0.31 3.95 -4.10
C GLY A 13 0.56 2.93 -4.85
N LYS A 14 1.68 3.41 -5.39
CA LYS A 14 2.63 2.58 -6.15
C LYS A 14 3.14 1.36 -5.37
N ASP A 15 3.45 1.52 -4.07
CA ASP A 15 4.11 0.46 -3.30
C ASP A 15 3.14 -0.66 -2.94
N ALA A 16 1.88 -0.32 -2.67
CA ALA A 16 0.83 -1.33 -2.50
C ALA A 16 0.58 -2.09 -3.80
N ALA A 17 0.53 -1.38 -4.95
CA ALA A 17 0.38 -2.03 -6.25
C ALA A 17 1.58 -2.92 -6.60
N TRP A 18 2.79 -2.47 -6.31
CA TRP A 18 3.99 -3.26 -6.53
C TRP A 18 4.10 -4.44 -5.56
N ALA A 19 3.66 -4.29 -4.30
CA ALA A 19 3.57 -5.40 -3.35
C ALA A 19 2.60 -6.47 -3.86
N LEU A 20 1.45 -6.09 -4.42
CA LEU A 20 0.55 -7.04 -5.07
C LEU A 20 1.24 -7.78 -6.23
N HIS A 21 1.90 -7.03 -7.12
CA HIS A 21 2.64 -7.62 -8.24
C HIS A 21 3.68 -8.63 -7.73
N ALA A 22 4.51 -8.26 -6.76
CA ALA A 22 5.55 -9.12 -6.19
C ALA A 22 4.96 -10.38 -5.51
N LEU A 23 3.83 -10.26 -4.81
CA LEU A 23 3.15 -11.40 -4.20
C LEU A 23 2.53 -12.35 -5.23
N ARG A 24 2.06 -11.84 -6.37
CA ARG A 24 1.54 -12.66 -7.48
C ARG A 24 2.61 -13.46 -8.21
N GLN A 25 3.86 -13.04 -8.14
CA GLN A 25 5.00 -13.80 -8.71
C GLN A 25 5.47 -14.94 -7.81
N ARG A 26 4.83 -15.17 -6.66
CA ARG A 26 5.19 -16.19 -5.69
C ARG A 26 4.23 -17.37 -5.76
N ASP A 27 4.76 -18.56 -6.02
CA ASP A 27 3.97 -19.80 -6.08
C ASP A 27 3.47 -20.26 -4.68
N ASP A 28 4.02 -19.69 -3.61
CA ASP A 28 3.69 -20.02 -2.22
C ASP A 28 2.67 -19.07 -1.57
N VAL A 29 2.14 -18.09 -2.31
CA VAL A 29 1.21 -17.08 -1.79
C VAL A 29 -0.03 -16.93 -2.69
N GLU A 30 -1.19 -16.79 -2.06
CA GLU A 30 -2.46 -16.43 -2.70
C GLU A 30 -2.99 -15.12 -2.08
N VAL A 31 -2.99 -14.01 -2.84
CA VAL A 31 -3.64 -12.78 -2.36
C VAL A 31 -5.13 -12.91 -2.57
N VAL A 32 -5.90 -12.99 -1.48
CA VAL A 32 -7.35 -13.27 -1.53
C VAL A 32 -8.22 -12.02 -1.46
N GLY A 33 -7.65 -10.89 -1.03
CA GLY A 33 -8.35 -9.63 -0.90
C GLY A 33 -7.44 -8.47 -0.54
N LEU A 34 -8.01 -7.28 -0.62
CA LEU A 34 -7.40 -6.02 -0.27
C LEU A 34 -8.07 -5.47 0.99
N LEU A 35 -7.32 -4.75 1.82
CA LEU A 35 -7.84 -4.07 3.01
C LEU A 35 -7.38 -2.61 3.02
N THR A 36 -8.32 -1.67 3.13
CA THR A 36 -8.00 -0.24 3.23
C THR A 36 -8.70 0.40 4.42
N THR A 37 -8.14 1.50 4.94
CA THR A 37 -8.77 2.28 6.01
C THR A 37 -9.41 3.52 5.40
N VAL A 38 -10.72 3.68 5.61
CA VAL A 38 -11.52 4.77 5.03
C VAL A 38 -12.03 5.68 6.13
N THR A 39 -11.81 6.99 5.99
CA THR A 39 -12.48 7.99 6.80
C THR A 39 -13.88 8.21 6.27
N ARG A 40 -14.90 7.81 7.04
CA ARG A 40 -16.29 7.69 6.60
C ARG A 40 -16.86 9.01 6.07
N GLU A 41 -16.60 10.11 6.76
CA GLU A 41 -17.15 11.43 6.49
C GLU A 41 -16.64 12.02 5.18
N TYR A 42 -15.45 11.59 4.74
CA TYR A 42 -14.81 12.09 3.53
C TYR A 42 -14.83 11.09 2.37
N ALA A 43 -15.27 9.86 2.61
CA ALA A 43 -15.22 8.74 1.67
C ALA A 43 -13.83 8.60 1.01
N ARG A 44 -12.78 8.69 1.84
CA ARG A 44 -11.38 8.73 1.41
C ARG A 44 -10.47 7.85 2.27
N ALA A 45 -9.40 7.34 1.67
CA ALA A 45 -8.30 6.72 2.37
C ALA A 45 -7.74 7.69 3.42
N SER A 46 -7.64 7.25 4.68
CA SER A 46 -7.32 8.13 5.81
C SER A 46 -5.98 8.87 5.65
N MET A 47 -4.94 8.20 5.15
CA MET A 47 -3.60 8.79 5.04
C MET A 47 -3.33 9.43 3.68
N GLN A 48 -3.86 8.87 2.59
CA GLN A 48 -3.54 9.27 1.22
C GLN A 48 -4.59 10.22 0.60
N GLY A 49 -5.77 10.34 1.22
CA GLY A 49 -6.86 11.18 0.71
C GLY A 49 -7.47 10.68 -0.60
N ILE A 50 -7.18 9.45 -1.02
CA ILE A 50 -7.71 8.87 -2.27
C ILE A 50 -9.18 8.55 -2.07
N ARG A 51 -10.02 8.90 -3.05
CA ARG A 51 -11.45 8.58 -3.03
C ARG A 51 -11.68 7.08 -2.99
N VAL A 52 -12.64 6.62 -2.18
CA VAL A 52 -13.00 5.21 -2.07
C VAL A 52 -13.37 4.58 -3.42
N ASP A 53 -14.06 5.33 -4.29
CA ASP A 53 -14.39 4.86 -5.65
C ASP A 53 -13.16 4.52 -6.50
N VAL A 54 -12.05 5.24 -6.31
CA VAL A 54 -10.79 4.96 -7.01
C VAL A 54 -10.18 3.68 -6.47
N LEU A 55 -10.22 3.47 -5.15
CA LEU A 55 -9.74 2.23 -4.54
C LEU A 55 -10.57 1.02 -4.99
N HIS A 56 -11.90 1.17 -5.09
CA HIS A 56 -12.76 0.13 -5.65
C HIS A 56 -12.46 -0.15 -7.12
N ALA A 57 -12.25 0.88 -7.94
CA ALA A 57 -11.87 0.71 -9.34
C ALA A 57 -10.53 -0.03 -9.47
N GLN A 58 -9.54 0.32 -8.65
CA GLN A 58 -8.25 -0.38 -8.59
C GLN A 58 -8.42 -1.85 -8.14
N ALA A 59 -9.21 -2.11 -7.10
CA ALA A 59 -9.48 -3.47 -6.61
C ALA A 59 -10.22 -4.32 -7.65
N ALA A 60 -11.19 -3.74 -8.35
CA ALA A 60 -11.91 -4.39 -9.44
C ALA A 60 -10.98 -4.70 -10.62
N ALA A 61 -10.11 -3.76 -11.01
CA ALA A 61 -9.08 -4.00 -12.01
C ALA A 61 -8.09 -5.11 -11.57
N ALA A 62 -7.84 -5.23 -10.27
CA ALA A 62 -7.08 -6.32 -9.68
C ALA A 62 -7.82 -7.67 -9.67
N GLY A 63 -9.13 -7.71 -9.90
CA GLY A 63 -9.93 -8.91 -9.66
C GLY A 63 -9.97 -9.34 -8.18
N LEU A 64 -9.77 -8.39 -7.25
CA LEU A 64 -9.75 -8.67 -5.81
C LEU A 64 -10.87 -7.90 -5.08
N PRO A 65 -11.51 -8.50 -4.06
CA PRO A 65 -12.42 -7.76 -3.21
C PRO A 65 -11.66 -6.77 -2.32
N LEU A 66 -12.27 -5.61 -2.08
CA LEU A 66 -11.78 -4.60 -1.15
C LEU A 66 -12.60 -4.63 0.14
N LEU A 67 -11.93 -4.83 1.27
CA LEU A 67 -12.47 -4.65 2.62
C LEU A 67 -12.11 -3.26 3.13
N GLU A 68 -13.03 -2.65 3.87
CA GLU A 68 -12.88 -1.29 4.38
C GLU A 68 -12.94 -1.26 5.91
N ALA A 69 -11.82 -0.93 6.54
CA ALA A 69 -11.79 -0.50 7.93
C ALA A 69 -12.27 0.96 8.04
N SER A 70 -13.58 1.14 8.22
CA SER A 70 -14.19 2.46 8.39
C SER A 70 -13.85 3.10 9.74
N ILE A 71 -13.28 4.31 9.71
CA ILE A 71 -12.97 5.14 10.89
C ILE A 71 -13.66 6.53 10.79
N PRO A 72 -13.93 7.20 11.93
CA PRO A 72 -14.38 8.60 11.93
C PRO A 72 -13.24 9.56 11.56
N ALA A 73 -13.57 10.80 11.21
CA ALA A 73 -12.60 11.84 10.86
C ALA A 73 -11.70 12.23 12.03
N GLN A 74 -12.26 12.25 13.24
CA GLN A 74 -11.53 12.41 14.49
C GLN A 74 -11.37 11.02 15.09
N CYS A 75 -10.28 10.34 14.73
CA CYS A 75 -10.02 8.98 15.16
C CYS A 75 -8.84 8.96 16.14
N ASP A 76 -9.07 8.49 17.35
CA ASP A 76 -7.99 8.11 18.25
C ASP A 76 -7.45 6.71 17.90
N ASN A 77 -6.34 6.33 18.53
CA ASN A 77 -5.73 5.03 18.28
C ASN A 77 -6.68 3.89 18.68
N ALA A 78 -7.39 3.99 19.80
CA ALA A 78 -8.30 2.93 20.25
C ALA A 78 -9.42 2.65 19.22
N THR A 79 -9.98 3.69 18.62
CA THR A 79 -11.01 3.58 17.59
C THR A 79 -10.46 3.00 16.30
N TYR A 80 -9.27 3.44 15.88
CA TYR A 80 -8.58 2.88 14.72
C TYR A 80 -8.31 1.40 14.92
N ASP A 81 -7.85 1.02 16.11
CA ASP A 81 -7.54 -0.35 16.48
C ASP A 81 -8.78 -1.24 16.47
N GLY A 82 -9.88 -0.74 17.01
CA GLY A 82 -11.17 -1.43 16.95
C GLY A 82 -11.70 -1.59 15.53
N ALA A 83 -11.47 -0.63 14.63
CA ALA A 83 -11.85 -0.75 13.22
C ALA A 83 -11.00 -1.79 12.47
N MET A 84 -9.69 -1.77 12.67
CA MET A 84 -8.78 -2.75 12.07
C MET A 84 -9.07 -4.17 12.56
N THR A 85 -9.23 -4.37 13.87
CA THR A 85 -9.56 -5.69 14.44
C THR A 85 -10.86 -6.25 13.86
N ARG A 86 -11.90 -5.41 13.71
CA ARG A 86 -13.16 -5.84 13.08
C ARG A 86 -12.98 -6.23 11.62
N ALA A 87 -12.23 -5.44 10.84
CA ALA A 87 -11.98 -5.75 9.43
C ALA A 87 -11.15 -7.04 9.25
N LEU A 88 -10.17 -7.30 10.13
CA LEU A 88 -9.44 -8.57 10.16
C LEU A 88 -10.35 -9.73 10.55
N ALA A 89 -11.24 -9.56 11.53
CA ALA A 89 -12.22 -10.59 11.89
C ALA A 89 -13.19 -10.91 10.73
N GLU A 90 -13.64 -9.89 9.99
CA GLU A 90 -14.46 -10.06 8.80
C GLU A 90 -13.71 -10.83 7.70
N ALA A 91 -12.45 -10.47 7.43
CA ALA A 91 -11.60 -11.18 6.49
C ALA A 91 -11.41 -12.66 6.88
N ALA A 92 -11.14 -12.93 8.17
CA ALA A 92 -11.01 -14.27 8.71
C ALA A 92 -12.29 -15.10 8.59
N ALA A 93 -13.46 -14.48 8.71
CA ALA A 93 -14.75 -15.14 8.53
C ALA A 93 -15.03 -15.45 7.06
N ARG A 94 -14.63 -14.54 6.15
CA ARG A 94 -14.80 -14.70 4.70
C ARG A 94 -13.86 -15.75 4.10
N TRP A 95 -12.63 -15.83 4.60
CA TRP A 95 -11.63 -16.79 4.15
C TRP A 95 -11.11 -17.62 5.34
N PRO A 96 -11.68 -18.82 5.57
CA PRO A 96 -11.24 -19.70 6.64
C PRO A 96 -9.73 -19.98 6.56
N GLY A 97 -9.04 -19.82 7.69
CA GLY A 97 -7.60 -20.00 7.81
C GLY A 97 -6.76 -18.79 7.40
N LEU A 98 -7.35 -17.70 6.91
CA LEU A 98 -6.61 -16.47 6.60
C LEU A 98 -6.06 -15.84 7.88
N ARG A 99 -4.74 -15.83 8.00
CA ARG A 99 -4.00 -15.32 9.18
C ARG A 99 -2.79 -14.48 8.80
N THR A 100 -2.61 -14.12 7.54
CA THR A 100 -1.46 -13.34 7.09
C THR A 100 -1.93 -12.04 6.44
N ALA A 101 -1.38 -10.92 6.90
CA ALA A 101 -1.60 -9.61 6.31
C ALA A 101 -0.28 -9.11 5.69
N ALA A 102 -0.34 -8.65 4.44
CA ALA A 102 0.81 -8.08 3.75
C ALA A 102 0.76 -6.55 3.71
N PHE A 103 1.93 -5.92 3.77
CA PHE A 103 2.10 -4.47 3.65
C PHE A 103 3.21 -4.14 2.66
N GLY A 104 2.98 -3.13 1.81
CA GLY A 104 3.98 -2.63 0.85
C GLY A 104 5.02 -1.69 1.46
N ASP A 105 5.21 -1.71 2.78
CA ASP A 105 6.16 -0.84 3.47
C ASP A 105 7.60 -1.14 3.01
N LEU A 106 8.35 -0.11 2.62
CA LEU A 106 9.74 -0.23 2.17
C LEU A 106 10.72 -0.14 3.33
N PHE A 107 10.50 0.79 4.26
CA PHE A 107 11.36 1.04 5.42
C PHE A 107 10.56 1.30 6.71
N LEU A 108 11.26 1.90 7.70
CA LEU A 108 10.78 2.26 9.04
C LEU A 108 10.52 1.04 9.92
N ALA A 109 11.61 0.49 10.47
CA ALA A 109 11.59 -0.68 11.35
C ALA A 109 10.64 -0.53 12.54
N ASP A 110 10.52 0.68 13.10
CA ASP A 110 9.60 0.95 14.22
C ASP A 110 8.13 0.80 13.79
N ILE A 111 7.76 1.26 12.58
CA ILE A 111 6.40 1.08 12.04
C ILE A 111 6.14 -0.40 11.77
N ARG A 112 7.11 -1.10 11.19
CA ARG A 112 7.00 -2.54 10.95
C ARG A 112 6.80 -3.32 12.26
N ALA A 113 7.63 -3.05 13.27
CA ALA A 113 7.54 -3.69 14.59
C ALA A 113 6.19 -3.39 15.26
N TYR A 114 5.72 -2.14 15.18
CA TYR A 114 4.40 -1.78 15.68
C TYR A 114 3.28 -2.56 14.99
N ARG A 115 3.30 -2.69 13.65
CA ARG A 115 2.32 -3.49 12.91
C ARG A 115 2.37 -4.96 13.29
N GLU A 116 3.58 -5.52 13.39
CA GLU A 116 3.80 -6.92 13.75
C GLU A 116 3.21 -7.23 15.13
N GLN A 117 3.51 -6.40 16.15
CA GLN A 117 2.94 -6.57 17.49
C GLN A 117 1.41 -6.53 17.48
N ARG A 118 0.83 -5.62 16.69
CA ARG A 118 -0.63 -5.47 16.61
C ARG A 118 -1.33 -6.60 15.86
N LEU A 119 -0.74 -7.08 14.77
CA LEU A 119 -1.24 -8.25 14.05
C LEU A 119 -1.12 -9.49 14.92
N ALA A 120 0.02 -9.68 15.59
CA ALA A 120 0.23 -10.81 16.51
C ALA A 120 -0.80 -10.82 17.65
N ALA A 121 -1.15 -9.65 18.20
CA ALA A 121 -2.21 -9.53 19.21
C ALA A 121 -3.59 -9.97 18.70
N ALA A 122 -3.83 -9.90 17.38
CA ALA A 122 -5.04 -10.40 16.73
C ALA A 122 -4.90 -11.85 16.22
N GLY A 123 -3.76 -12.49 16.43
CA GLY A 123 -3.43 -13.82 15.91
C GLY A 123 -3.08 -13.85 14.42
N TRP A 124 -2.58 -12.73 13.88
CA TRP A 124 -2.15 -12.59 12.48
C TRP A 124 -0.64 -12.46 12.36
N GLU A 125 -0.11 -12.91 11.22
CA GLU A 125 1.27 -12.81 10.81
C GLU A 125 1.46 -11.64 9.83
N LEU A 126 2.60 -10.97 9.93
CA LEU A 126 2.97 -9.86 9.05
C LEU A 126 3.85 -10.38 7.89
N LEU A 127 3.47 -10.03 6.65
CA LEU A 127 4.30 -10.22 5.47
C LEU A 127 4.69 -8.86 4.86
N THR A 128 5.98 -8.62 4.63
CA THR A 128 6.45 -7.35 4.05
C THR A 128 7.35 -7.64 2.84
N PRO A 129 6.80 -7.87 1.64
CA PRO A 129 7.55 -8.35 0.49
C PRO A 129 8.60 -7.37 -0.05
N LEU A 130 8.47 -6.08 0.28
CA LEU A 130 9.35 -5.03 -0.23
C LEU A 130 10.32 -4.48 0.83
N PHE A 131 10.18 -4.88 2.10
CA PHE A 131 10.89 -4.24 3.20
C PHE A 131 12.41 -4.46 3.10
N GLY A 132 13.17 -3.38 3.22
CA GLY A 132 14.64 -3.40 3.11
C GLY A 132 15.15 -3.47 1.66
N SER A 133 14.29 -3.28 0.66
CA SER A 133 14.72 -3.18 -0.74
C SER A 133 15.57 -1.94 -0.98
N ASP A 134 16.54 -2.04 -1.90
CA ASP A 134 17.20 -0.87 -2.49
C ASP A 134 16.15 -0.10 -3.34
N THR A 135 15.77 1.09 -2.89
CA THR A 135 14.72 1.90 -3.53
C THR A 135 15.11 2.38 -4.91
N ALA A 136 16.39 2.66 -5.18
CA ALA A 136 16.84 3.07 -6.50
C ALA A 136 16.72 1.93 -7.51
N ALA A 137 17.17 0.74 -7.12
CA ALA A 137 17.00 -0.45 -7.94
C ALA A 137 15.52 -0.82 -8.11
N LEU A 138 14.73 -0.72 -7.03
CA LEU A 138 13.31 -1.03 -7.02
C LEU A 138 12.51 -0.10 -7.93
N ALA A 139 12.76 1.22 -7.88
CA ALA A 139 12.09 2.20 -8.71
C ALA A 139 12.33 1.95 -10.20
N ARG A 140 13.57 1.62 -10.57
CA ARG A 140 13.91 1.24 -11.97
C ARG A 140 13.24 -0.05 -12.38
N ARG A 141 13.22 -1.05 -11.50
CA ARG A 141 12.53 -2.33 -11.77
C ARG A 141 11.03 -2.14 -11.94
N MET A 142 10.40 -1.35 -11.07
CA MET A 142 9.00 -0.97 -11.18
C MET A 142 8.69 -0.41 -12.57
N GLN A 143 9.50 0.54 -13.04
CA GLN A 143 9.35 1.15 -14.35
C GLN A 143 9.59 0.15 -15.50
N ALA A 144 10.62 -0.70 -15.39
CA ALA A 144 10.94 -1.70 -16.41
C ALA A 144 9.85 -2.78 -16.55
N ASP A 145 9.25 -3.18 -15.43
CA ASP A 145 8.18 -4.18 -15.37
C ASP A 145 6.79 -3.55 -15.66
N GLY A 146 6.76 -2.27 -16.03
CA GLY A 146 5.59 -1.59 -16.60
C GLY A 146 4.69 -0.86 -15.60
N LEU A 147 5.14 -0.65 -14.35
CA LEU A 147 4.38 0.12 -13.35
C LEU A 147 4.04 1.50 -13.89
N ARG A 148 2.75 1.81 -13.94
CA ARG A 148 2.25 3.15 -14.27
C ARG A 148 1.74 3.82 -13.01
N ALA A 149 2.42 4.89 -12.62
CA ALA A 149 1.99 5.74 -11.52
C ALA A 149 2.24 7.22 -11.83
N HIS A 150 1.58 8.12 -11.11
CA HIS A 150 1.81 9.56 -11.21
C HIS A 150 2.14 10.14 -9.86
N LEU A 151 3.07 11.11 -9.84
CA LEU A 151 3.44 11.86 -8.66
C LEU A 151 2.34 12.87 -8.32
N CYS A 152 1.48 12.57 -7.34
CA CYS A 152 0.25 13.36 -7.12
C CYS A 152 0.38 14.42 -6.04
N CYS A 153 1.26 14.23 -5.06
CA CYS A 153 1.51 15.18 -4.00
C CYS A 153 3.01 15.30 -3.79
N VAL A 154 3.51 16.50 -3.59
CA VAL A 154 4.92 16.77 -3.33
C VAL A 154 5.05 17.68 -2.12
N ASP A 155 5.85 17.27 -1.14
CA ASP A 155 6.33 18.17 -0.09
C ASP A 155 7.35 19.15 -0.69
N THR A 156 6.91 20.40 -0.88
CA THR A 156 7.72 21.46 -1.51
C THR A 156 8.94 21.88 -0.69
N GLN A 157 9.04 21.46 0.58
CA GLN A 157 10.26 21.64 1.35
C GLN A 157 11.38 20.67 0.93
N GLN A 158 11.02 19.58 0.24
CA GLN A 158 11.92 18.46 -0.06
C GLN A 158 12.09 18.21 -1.56
N LEU A 159 11.09 18.53 -2.37
CA LEU A 159 11.12 18.39 -3.82
C LEU A 159 10.31 19.52 -4.47
N ASP A 160 10.80 20.10 -5.56
CA ASP A 160 10.16 21.24 -6.22
C ASP A 160 8.73 20.90 -6.71
N ALA A 161 7.79 21.84 -6.57
CA ALA A 161 6.41 21.67 -6.99
C ALA A 161 6.27 21.29 -8.48
N ARG A 162 7.25 21.64 -9.31
CA ARG A 162 7.28 21.29 -10.74
C ARG A 162 7.21 19.78 -10.99
N PHE A 163 7.63 18.95 -10.03
CA PHE A 163 7.60 17.50 -10.17
C PHE A 163 6.19 16.92 -10.01
N ALA A 164 5.27 17.63 -9.35
CA ALA A 164 3.89 17.18 -9.22
C ALA A 164 3.23 17.00 -10.60
N GLY A 165 2.41 15.96 -10.74
CA GLY A 165 1.73 15.56 -11.97
C GLY A 165 2.58 14.71 -12.92
N HIS A 166 3.90 14.62 -12.74
CA HIS A 166 4.75 13.83 -13.64
C HIS A 166 4.47 12.33 -13.51
N ALA A 167 4.61 11.62 -14.62
CA ALA A 167 4.57 10.16 -14.62
C ALA A 167 5.78 9.60 -13.87
N PHE A 168 5.59 8.48 -13.18
CA PHE A 168 6.67 7.69 -12.60
C PHE A 168 7.37 6.91 -13.71
N ASP A 169 8.31 7.57 -14.38
CA ASP A 169 9.05 7.02 -15.51
C ASP A 169 10.56 7.29 -15.39
N GLY A 170 11.34 6.79 -16.35
CA GLY A 170 12.78 6.98 -16.37
C GLY A 170 13.18 8.45 -16.39
N ALA A 171 12.42 9.32 -17.07
CA ALA A 171 12.72 10.75 -17.14
C ALA A 171 12.52 11.44 -15.79
N LEU A 172 11.46 11.07 -15.04
CA LEU A 172 11.30 11.54 -13.67
C LEU A 172 12.47 11.07 -12.80
N LEU A 173 12.79 9.77 -12.84
CA LEU A 173 13.86 9.19 -12.02
C LEU A 173 15.23 9.81 -12.30
N ASP A 174 15.54 10.12 -13.56
CA ASP A 174 16.78 10.80 -13.96
C ASP A 174 16.80 12.28 -13.54
N ALA A 175 15.63 12.92 -13.44
CA ALA A 175 15.50 14.32 -13.08
C ALA A 175 15.47 14.60 -11.57
N LEU A 176 15.35 13.56 -10.73
CA LEU A 176 15.32 13.71 -9.27
C LEU A 176 16.64 14.30 -8.75
N PRO A 177 16.60 15.30 -7.84
CA PRO A 177 17.80 15.85 -7.24
C PRO A 177 18.60 14.80 -6.43
N PRO A 178 19.93 14.95 -6.31
CA PRO A 178 20.74 14.09 -5.46
C PRO A 178 20.20 14.03 -4.02
N GLY A 179 20.15 12.83 -3.46
CA GLY A 179 19.66 12.59 -2.10
C GLY A 179 18.13 12.49 -1.98
N VAL A 180 17.36 12.70 -3.05
CA VAL A 180 15.92 12.44 -3.08
C VAL A 180 15.67 10.95 -3.34
N ASP A 181 14.92 10.31 -2.44
CA ASP A 181 14.62 8.88 -2.56
C ASP A 181 13.62 8.64 -3.71
N PRO A 182 13.93 7.82 -4.72
CA PRO A 182 13.06 7.64 -5.88
C PRO A 182 11.73 6.97 -5.55
N CYS A 183 11.63 6.29 -4.41
CA CYS A 183 10.37 5.73 -3.92
C CYS A 183 9.59 6.67 -3.00
N GLY A 184 10.12 7.84 -2.62
CA GLY A 184 9.47 8.75 -1.69
C GLY A 184 9.52 8.31 -0.23
N GLU A 185 10.58 7.57 0.13
CA GLU A 185 10.86 7.18 1.50
C GLU A 185 11.74 8.22 2.24
N ASP A 186 12.12 7.93 3.50
CA ASP A 186 13.01 8.78 4.33
C ASP A 186 12.43 10.15 4.73
N GLY A 187 11.14 10.17 5.07
CA GLY A 187 10.46 11.39 5.54
C GLY A 187 10.06 12.36 4.41
N LYS A 188 10.37 12.00 3.15
CA LYS A 188 10.03 12.74 1.93
C LYS A 188 8.63 12.38 1.45
N ARG A 189 7.63 13.12 1.94
CA ARG A 189 6.23 12.80 1.63
C ARG A 189 5.88 13.20 0.22
N TYR A 190 5.96 12.26 -0.71
CA TYR A 190 5.23 12.36 -1.96
C TYR A 190 4.55 11.06 -2.35
N LEU A 191 3.30 11.19 -2.78
CA LEU A 191 2.41 10.07 -3.03
C LEU A 191 2.33 9.81 -4.52
N PHE A 192 2.67 8.59 -4.91
CA PHE A 192 2.40 8.10 -6.25
C PHE A 192 1.08 7.33 -6.27
N LEU A 193 0.15 7.73 -7.14
CA LEU A 193 -1.06 6.95 -7.40
C LEU A 193 -0.80 5.99 -8.55
N SER A 194 -1.08 4.71 -8.35
CA SER A 194 -1.02 3.72 -9.43
C SER A 194 -2.24 3.84 -10.34
N GLY A 195 -2.02 3.72 -11.65
CA GLY A 195 -3.09 3.60 -12.63
C GLY A 195 -3.82 2.26 -12.47
N GLY A 196 -5.15 2.26 -12.67
CA GLY A 196 -5.97 1.05 -12.53
C GLY A 196 -5.53 -0.10 -13.45
N ASP A 197 -4.97 0.21 -14.63
CA ASP A 197 -4.56 -0.78 -15.63
C ASP A 197 -3.34 -1.62 -15.21
N TYR A 198 -2.55 -1.18 -14.23
CA TYR A 198 -1.36 -1.92 -13.78
C TYR A 198 -1.68 -3.02 -12.75
N VAL A 199 -2.90 -3.01 -12.20
CA VAL A 199 -3.27 -3.97 -11.14
C VAL A 199 -3.70 -5.33 -11.70
N GLN A 200 -3.67 -5.51 -13.03
CA GLN A 200 -4.05 -6.75 -13.73
C GLN A 200 -3.02 -7.88 -13.50
#